data_AF-A0A1X3P8R2-F1
#
_entry.id   AF-A0A1X3P8R2-F1
#
_cell.length_a   1.000
_cell.length_b   1.000
_cell.length_c   1.000
_cell.angle_alpha   90.00
_cell.angle_beta   90.00
_cell.angle_gamma   90.00
#
_symmetry.space_group_name_H-M   'P 1'
#
loop_
_entity.id
_entity.type
_entity.pdbx_description
1 polymer ?
#
loop_
_entity_poly.entity_id
_entity_poly.type
_entity_poly.pdbx_seq_one_letter_code
_entity_poly.pdbx_strand_id
1 'polypeptide(L)'
;MGAPSCIPLIPLYTGRQIRQAEAPLLEAGHRETLMRRAAYGLAQAVLERLRAVRGSVYGAKVTGLIGSGNNGGDGLYALAMLRRRGVETHAVMMRDRAHEAGTRAFLAAGGRLVDVVDTDTDALIDAIIGTGSRVGFEMPRIPGLDEVLADESTQVIACDIPSGVDVETGAVAGDVIDADVTVTFGGIKSGLALGEGSHAAGEIRAVDIGLGATLPTPARWLVGRRAAAGDHAGCGRHAGPVEPAAGLGARSQVLPRRAACDRRLGAVPRGGAADRDSGGDLRRRHGHPAGPGGGPGTPEHHDAGGGDHLREVHRRAGAGDGGGHRPRHLP
;
A
#
# COMPACT_ATOMS: atom_id res chain seq x y z
N MET A 1 -5.78 -30.87 -33.27
CA MET A 1 -6.72 -30.09 -32.43
C MET A 1 -5.89 -29.46 -31.32
N GLY A 2 -5.74 -28.13 -31.31
CA GLY A 2 -4.98 -27.44 -30.27
C GLY A 2 -5.71 -27.53 -28.93
N ALA A 3 -4.98 -27.73 -27.84
CA ALA A 3 -5.56 -27.69 -26.50
C ALA A 3 -6.27 -26.33 -26.29
N PRO A 4 -7.44 -26.29 -25.63
CA PRO A 4 -8.08 -25.02 -25.32
C PRO A 4 -7.13 -24.19 -24.46
N SER A 5 -6.69 -23.05 -24.99
CA SER A 5 -5.82 -22.13 -24.27
C SER A 5 -6.57 -21.60 -23.05
N CYS A 6 -6.12 -21.99 -21.85
CA CYS A 6 -6.67 -21.53 -20.58
C CYS A 6 -6.35 -20.04 -20.41
N ILE A 7 -7.38 -19.19 -20.21
CA ILE A 7 -7.16 -17.80 -19.81
C ILE A 7 -6.92 -17.82 -18.30
N PRO A 8 -5.76 -17.33 -17.80
CA PRO A 8 -5.49 -17.35 -16.38
C PRO A 8 -6.42 -16.39 -15.65
N LEU A 9 -7.05 -16.87 -14.58
CA LEU A 9 -7.81 -16.06 -13.64
C LEU A 9 -6.96 -15.82 -12.39
N ILE A 10 -6.72 -14.55 -12.09
CA ILE A 10 -5.90 -14.15 -10.95
C ILE A 10 -6.84 -13.69 -9.83
N PRO A 11 -6.81 -14.32 -8.65
CA PRO A 11 -7.71 -13.97 -7.56
C PRO A 11 -7.33 -12.60 -6.95
N LEU A 12 -8.33 -11.75 -6.75
CA LEU A 12 -8.20 -10.46 -6.07
C LEU A 12 -9.05 -10.45 -4.80
N TYR A 13 -8.46 -9.95 -3.73
CA TYR A 13 -9.05 -9.92 -2.40
C TYR A 13 -9.31 -8.47 -1.95
N THR A 14 -10.24 -8.28 -1.03
CA THR A 14 -10.38 -7.01 -0.31
C THR A 14 -9.42 -6.97 0.88
N GLY A 15 -9.08 -5.77 1.37
CA GLY A 15 -8.30 -5.64 2.61
C GLY A 15 -9.01 -6.28 3.81
N ARG A 16 -10.35 -6.30 3.81
CA ARG A 16 -11.14 -7.04 4.82
C ARG A 16 -10.95 -8.55 4.73
N GLN A 17 -10.96 -9.14 3.54
CA GLN A 17 -10.76 -10.58 3.37
C GLN A 17 -9.38 -11.04 3.85
N ILE A 18 -8.34 -10.25 3.56
CA ILE A 18 -6.98 -10.56 4.02
C ILE A 18 -6.91 -10.49 5.55
N ARG A 19 -7.43 -9.42 6.17
CA ARG A 19 -7.49 -9.31 7.65
C ARG A 19 -8.27 -10.46 8.30
N GLN A 20 -9.38 -10.89 7.69
CA GLN A 20 -10.16 -12.04 8.16
C GLN A 20 -9.36 -13.34 8.05
N ALA A 21 -8.59 -13.53 6.98
CA ALA A 21 -7.73 -14.70 6.80
C ALA A 21 -6.53 -14.70 7.79
N GLU A 22 -6.04 -13.52 8.19
CA GLU A 22 -4.97 -13.38 9.18
C GLU A 22 -5.44 -13.62 10.61
N ALA A 23 -6.68 -13.25 10.94
CA ALA A 23 -7.18 -13.23 12.32
C ALA A 23 -6.93 -14.53 13.12
N PRO A 24 -7.23 -15.75 12.59
CA PRO A 24 -6.98 -16.99 13.33
C PRO A 24 -5.49 -17.22 13.64
N LEU A 25 -4.60 -16.82 12.73
CA LEU A 25 -3.15 -16.97 12.91
C LEU A 25 -2.62 -15.95 13.92
N LEU A 26 -3.20 -14.74 13.93
CA LEU A 26 -2.86 -13.71 14.92
C LEU A 26 -3.34 -14.11 16.32
N GLU A 27 -4.53 -14.70 16.44
CA GLU A 27 -5.06 -15.26 17.69
C GLU A 27 -4.19 -16.42 18.21
N ALA A 28 -3.65 -17.24 17.30
CA ALA A 28 -2.70 -18.30 17.62
C ALA A 28 -1.26 -17.78 17.91
N GLY A 29 -1.04 -16.47 17.94
CA GLY A 29 0.26 -15.87 18.29
C GLY A 29 1.29 -15.82 17.16
N HIS A 30 0.90 -16.06 15.90
CA HIS A 30 1.84 -16.11 14.77
C HIS A 30 2.19 -14.75 14.16
N ARG A 31 1.86 -13.63 14.80
CA ARG A 31 2.09 -12.26 14.28
C ARG A 31 3.51 -12.02 13.77
N GLU A 32 4.52 -12.30 14.61
CA GLU A 32 5.91 -12.07 14.23
C GLU A 32 6.35 -13.02 13.09
N THR A 33 5.81 -14.24 13.04
CA THR A 33 6.10 -15.19 11.97
C THR A 33 5.56 -14.69 10.62
N LEU A 34 4.33 -14.19 10.59
CA LEU A 34 3.74 -13.60 9.39
C LEU A 34 4.55 -12.39 8.90
N MET A 35 4.87 -11.47 9.81
CA MET A 35 5.67 -10.27 9.52
C MET A 35 7.06 -10.63 8.97
N ARG A 36 7.75 -11.62 9.58
CA ARG A 36 9.06 -12.07 9.08
C ARG A 36 8.99 -12.71 7.69
N ARG A 37 7.89 -13.41 7.36
CA ARG A 37 7.67 -13.97 6.02
C ARG A 37 7.42 -12.86 4.99
N ALA A 38 6.59 -11.88 5.33
CA ALA A 38 6.34 -10.70 4.50
C ALA A 38 7.64 -9.94 4.23
N ALA A 39 8.36 -9.58 5.29
CA ALA A 39 9.66 -8.91 5.22
C ALA A 39 10.71 -9.68 4.40
N TYR A 40 10.74 -11.01 4.51
CA TYR A 40 11.62 -11.84 3.69
C TYR A 40 11.28 -11.72 2.20
N GLY A 41 10.00 -11.80 1.85
CA GLY A 41 9.53 -11.63 0.47
C GLY A 41 9.85 -10.24 -0.09
N LEU A 42 9.65 -9.19 0.71
CA LEU A 42 10.04 -7.82 0.36
C LEU A 42 11.55 -7.70 0.13
N ALA A 43 12.37 -8.21 1.05
CA ALA A 43 13.82 -8.18 0.91
C ALA A 43 14.30 -8.94 -0.34
N GLN A 44 13.72 -10.10 -0.67
CA GLN A 44 14.07 -10.82 -1.90
C GLN A 44 13.73 -10.02 -3.16
N ALA A 45 12.56 -9.37 -3.20
CA ALA A 45 12.19 -8.54 -4.34
C ALA A 45 13.17 -7.36 -4.54
N VAL A 46 13.57 -6.69 -3.46
CA VAL A 46 14.58 -5.62 -3.51
C VAL A 46 15.93 -6.15 -4.01
N LEU A 47 16.41 -7.29 -3.47
CA LEU A 47 17.67 -7.89 -3.92
C LEU A 47 17.64 -8.28 -5.40
N GLU A 48 16.53 -8.82 -5.89
CA GLU A 48 16.36 -9.15 -7.31
C GLU A 48 16.40 -7.90 -8.19
N ARG A 49 15.73 -6.81 -7.78
CA ARG A 49 15.77 -5.53 -8.50
C ARG A 49 17.16 -4.92 -8.54
N LEU A 50 17.84 -4.86 -7.40
CA LEU A 50 19.22 -4.37 -7.31
C LEU A 50 20.16 -5.19 -8.21
N ARG A 51 20.02 -6.52 -8.26
CA ARG A 51 20.81 -7.35 -9.18
C ARG A 51 20.50 -7.06 -10.64
N ALA A 52 19.23 -6.88 -10.98
CA ALA A 52 18.81 -6.62 -12.35
C ALA A 52 19.37 -5.28 -12.87
N VAL A 53 19.38 -4.24 -12.04
CA VAL A 53 19.81 -2.89 -12.44
C VAL A 53 21.30 -2.62 -12.24
N ARG A 54 21.92 -3.16 -11.17
CA ARG A 54 23.33 -2.89 -10.82
C ARG A 54 24.28 -4.07 -11.06
N GLY A 55 23.76 -5.27 -11.30
CA GLY A 55 24.56 -6.50 -11.37
C GLY A 55 25.07 -7.04 -10.02
N SER A 56 25.02 -6.24 -8.95
CA SER A 56 25.44 -6.63 -7.59
C SER A 56 24.61 -5.92 -6.52
N VAL A 57 24.46 -6.57 -5.37
CA VAL A 57 23.79 -6.01 -4.17
C VAL A 57 24.78 -5.44 -3.15
N TYR A 58 26.05 -5.83 -3.21
CA TYR A 58 27.04 -5.36 -2.25
C TYR A 58 27.33 -3.88 -2.47
N GLY A 59 27.30 -3.09 -1.39
CA GLY A 59 27.49 -1.65 -1.45
C GLY A 59 26.35 -0.88 -2.13
N ALA A 60 25.22 -1.53 -2.44
CA ALA A 60 24.01 -0.80 -2.84
C ALA A 60 23.46 -0.04 -1.63
N LYS A 61 22.80 1.10 -1.87
CA LYS A 61 22.13 1.91 -0.86
C LYS A 61 20.61 1.77 -0.98
N VAL A 62 19.95 1.44 0.13
CA VAL A 62 18.49 1.29 0.18
C VAL A 62 17.93 2.12 1.32
N THR A 63 16.99 2.99 1.00
CA THR A 63 16.29 3.83 1.98
C THR A 63 14.84 3.37 2.11
N GLY A 64 14.36 3.13 3.32
CA GLY A 64 12.96 2.85 3.58
C GLY A 64 12.24 4.06 4.18
N LEU A 65 11.06 4.37 3.65
CA LEU A 65 10.12 5.30 4.25
C LEU A 65 9.21 4.52 5.21
N ILE A 66 9.40 4.71 6.52
CA ILE A 66 8.88 3.81 7.55
C ILE A 66 7.71 4.44 8.30
N GLY A 67 6.53 3.83 8.17
CA GLY A 67 5.36 4.16 8.96
C GLY A 67 5.37 3.57 10.37
N SER A 68 4.39 3.96 11.18
CA SER A 68 4.27 3.52 12.58
C SER A 68 3.63 2.13 12.76
N GLY A 69 2.99 1.59 11.72
CA GLY A 69 2.22 0.35 11.78
C GLY A 69 3.00 -0.91 11.38
N ASN A 70 2.25 -1.99 11.12
CA ASN A 70 2.82 -3.27 10.68
C ASN A 70 3.61 -3.15 9.37
N ASN A 71 3.15 -2.30 8.43
CA ASN A 71 3.85 -2.09 7.15
C ASN A 71 5.28 -1.55 7.37
N GLY A 72 5.43 -0.59 8.29
CA GLY A 72 6.75 -0.10 8.68
C GLY A 72 7.59 -1.18 9.37
N GLY A 73 6.96 -2.08 10.13
CA GLY A 73 7.60 -3.28 10.67
C GLY A 73 8.14 -4.22 9.60
N ASP A 74 7.34 -4.53 8.58
CA ASP A 74 7.76 -5.34 7.42
C ASP A 74 8.96 -4.69 6.71
N GLY A 75 8.88 -3.37 6.45
CA GLY A 75 9.98 -2.58 5.88
C GLY A 75 11.26 -2.63 6.72
N LEU A 76 11.16 -2.45 8.04
CA LEU A 76 12.32 -2.48 8.95
C LEU A 76 12.97 -3.86 9.02
N TYR A 77 12.19 -4.94 9.09
CA TYR A 77 12.72 -6.30 9.03
C TYR A 77 13.37 -6.58 7.67
N ALA A 78 12.78 -6.10 6.56
CA ALA A 78 13.36 -6.26 5.24
C ALA A 78 14.70 -5.52 5.12
N LEU A 79 14.77 -4.26 5.54
CA LEU A 79 16.02 -3.49 5.62
C LEU A 79 17.07 -4.21 6.48
N ALA A 80 16.69 -4.77 7.64
CA ALA A 80 17.61 -5.55 8.46
C ALA A 80 18.19 -6.78 7.72
N MET A 81 17.38 -7.45 6.89
CA MET A 81 17.83 -8.57 6.07
C MET A 81 18.75 -8.11 4.93
N LEU A 82 18.44 -6.99 4.27
CA LEU A 82 19.27 -6.38 3.24
C LEU A 82 20.63 -5.97 3.81
N ARG A 83 20.65 -5.36 4.99
CA ARG A 83 21.88 -4.94 5.67
C ARG A 83 22.84 -6.10 5.88
N ARG A 84 22.32 -7.25 6.32
CA ARG A 84 23.09 -8.50 6.50
C ARG A 84 23.64 -9.08 5.19
N ARG A 85 23.20 -8.60 4.03
CA ARG A 85 23.70 -8.96 2.69
C ARG A 85 24.71 -7.97 2.14
N GLY A 86 25.18 -7.00 2.94
CA GLY A 86 26.17 -6.00 2.52
C GLY A 86 25.57 -4.78 1.82
N VAL A 87 24.25 -4.60 1.90
CA VAL A 87 23.55 -3.39 1.47
C VAL A 87 23.72 -2.32 2.56
N GLU A 88 23.94 -1.08 2.18
CA GLU A 88 23.81 0.07 3.07
C GLU A 88 22.34 0.43 3.21
N THR A 89 21.83 0.47 4.44
CA THR A 89 20.39 0.61 4.66
C THR A 89 20.06 1.74 5.62
N HIS A 90 19.17 2.60 5.18
CA HIS A 90 18.65 3.75 5.90
C HIS A 90 17.15 3.64 6.09
N ALA A 91 16.63 4.25 7.16
CA ALA A 91 15.21 4.36 7.40
C ALA A 91 14.86 5.79 7.82
N VAL A 92 13.94 6.40 7.07
CA VAL A 92 13.31 7.68 7.40
C VAL A 92 11.98 7.38 8.08
N MET A 93 11.82 7.80 9.33
CA MET A 93 10.59 7.58 10.08
C MET A 93 9.57 8.67 9.74
N MET A 94 8.34 8.27 9.42
CA MET A 94 7.26 9.19 9.06
C MET A 94 6.58 9.82 10.28
N ARG A 95 6.86 9.28 11.47
CA ARG A 95 6.35 9.72 12.77
C ARG A 95 7.39 9.39 13.84
N ASP A 96 7.21 9.96 15.04
CA ASP A 96 8.09 9.72 16.20
C ASP A 96 8.10 8.27 16.71
N ARG A 97 7.23 7.41 16.17
CA ARG A 97 7.10 6.01 16.56
C ARG A 97 7.10 5.11 15.34
N ALA A 98 7.85 4.03 15.43
CA ALA A 98 7.89 2.93 14.49
C ALA A 98 7.67 1.59 15.21
N HIS A 99 7.54 0.51 14.44
CA HIS A 99 7.38 -0.83 14.99
C HIS A 99 8.62 -1.27 15.80
N GLU A 100 8.48 -1.32 17.12
CA GLU A 100 9.59 -1.46 18.08
C GLU A 100 10.52 -2.65 17.80
N ALA A 101 9.94 -3.85 17.61
CA ALA A 101 10.74 -5.05 17.35
C ALA A 101 11.46 -4.99 15.99
N GLY A 102 10.85 -4.33 15.01
CA GLY A 102 11.45 -4.09 13.69
C GLY A 102 12.61 -3.11 13.80
N THR A 103 12.42 -1.99 14.51
CA THR A 103 13.45 -0.98 14.74
C THR A 103 14.66 -1.59 15.45
N ARG A 104 14.41 -2.37 16.51
CA ARG A 104 15.48 -3.09 17.22
C ARG A 104 16.24 -4.05 16.31
N ALA A 105 15.55 -4.81 15.46
CA ALA A 105 16.19 -5.73 14.52
C ALA A 105 17.02 -5.00 13.46
N PHE A 106 16.52 -3.87 12.94
CA PHE A 106 17.21 -3.02 11.97
C PHE A 106 18.49 -2.40 12.54
N LEU A 107 18.40 -1.78 13.72
CA LEU A 107 19.55 -1.20 14.40
C LEU A 107 20.59 -2.27 14.77
N ALA A 108 20.15 -3.43 15.27
CA ALA A 108 21.04 -4.55 15.58
C ALA A 108 21.75 -5.12 14.34
N ALA A 109 21.18 -4.96 13.14
CA ALA A 109 21.84 -5.32 11.89
C ALA A 109 22.86 -4.25 11.42
N GLY A 110 22.93 -3.09 12.08
CA GLY A 110 23.78 -1.96 11.70
C GLY A 110 23.15 -1.03 10.67
N GLY A 111 21.81 -1.01 10.58
CA GLY A 111 21.06 -0.01 9.84
C GLY A 111 21.03 1.34 10.57
N ARG A 112 20.73 2.42 9.84
CA ARG A 112 20.71 3.79 10.39
C ARG A 112 19.35 4.45 10.24
N LEU A 113 18.86 5.05 11.32
CA LEU A 113 17.73 5.99 11.26
C LEU A 113 18.29 7.34 10.80
N VAL A 114 17.63 7.97 9.84
CA VAL A 114 18.02 9.26 9.24
C VAL A 114 16.79 10.11 8.98
N ASP A 115 16.97 11.42 8.88
CA ASP A 115 15.88 12.38 8.61
C ASP A 115 15.85 12.85 7.15
N VAL A 116 16.80 12.38 6.33
CA VAL A 116 16.95 12.72 4.91
C VAL A 116 17.07 11.44 4.08
N VAL A 117 16.62 11.50 2.83
CA VAL A 117 16.90 10.45 1.84
C VAL A 117 18.18 10.85 1.12
N ASP A 118 19.19 9.98 1.13
CA ASP A 118 20.41 10.22 0.37
C ASP A 118 20.11 10.16 -1.13
N THR A 119 20.58 11.14 -1.91
CA THR A 119 20.27 11.27 -3.35
C THR A 119 20.88 10.16 -4.23
N ASP A 120 21.85 9.41 -3.71
CA ASP A 120 22.46 8.24 -4.34
C ASP A 120 21.82 6.91 -3.87
N THR A 121 20.57 6.97 -3.38
CA THR A 121 19.78 5.79 -3.03
C THR A 121 19.50 4.95 -4.28
N ASP A 122 19.97 3.69 -4.33
CA ASP A 122 19.71 2.79 -5.45
C ASP A 122 18.27 2.22 -5.44
N ALA A 123 17.69 2.06 -4.24
CA ALA A 123 16.30 1.63 -4.11
C ALA A 123 15.58 2.28 -2.92
N LEU A 124 14.36 2.73 -3.16
CA LEU A 124 13.46 3.30 -2.16
C LEU A 124 12.37 2.28 -1.81
N ILE A 125 12.17 2.00 -0.52
CA ILE A 125 11.07 1.17 -0.03
C ILE A 125 9.98 2.08 0.55
N ASP A 126 8.81 2.10 -0.07
CA ASP A 126 7.61 2.70 0.53
C ASP A 126 6.98 1.70 1.51
N ALA A 127 7.20 1.91 2.80
CA ALA A 127 6.61 1.14 3.89
C ALA A 127 5.84 2.06 4.87
N ILE A 128 5.22 3.12 4.34
CA ILE A 128 4.54 4.14 5.16
C ILE A 128 3.17 3.62 5.61
N ILE A 129 2.28 3.23 4.68
CA ILE A 129 0.93 2.78 5.02
C ILE A 129 0.56 1.51 4.25
N GLY A 130 0.04 0.50 4.97
CA GLY A 130 -0.47 -0.74 4.38
C GLY A 130 -2.01 -0.73 4.22
N THR A 131 -2.64 -1.90 4.33
CA THR A 131 -4.11 -2.09 4.21
C THR A 131 -5.00 -1.34 5.20
N GLY A 132 -4.41 -0.61 6.17
CA GLY A 132 -5.14 0.14 7.19
C GLY A 132 -5.44 1.60 6.82
N SER A 133 -4.99 2.07 5.65
CA SER A 133 -5.11 3.49 5.28
C SER A 133 -6.55 3.94 4.99
N ARG A 134 -6.78 5.24 5.20
CA ARG A 134 -7.92 6.00 4.68
C ARG A 134 -7.46 6.88 3.52
N VAL A 135 -8.40 7.18 2.64
CA VAL A 135 -8.30 8.15 1.55
C VAL A 135 -7.83 9.52 2.08
N GLY A 136 -6.93 10.23 1.38
CA GLY A 136 -6.39 11.54 1.78
C GLY A 136 -4.98 11.52 2.38
N PHE A 137 -4.08 10.70 1.86
CA PHE A 137 -2.68 10.67 2.32
C PHE A 137 -1.92 11.89 1.80
N GLU A 138 -1.24 12.61 2.69
CA GLU A 138 -0.34 13.71 2.35
C GLU A 138 1.07 13.31 2.75
N MET A 139 1.99 13.34 1.79
CA MET A 139 3.38 12.99 2.00
C MET A 139 4.07 14.14 2.76
N PRO A 140 4.70 13.88 3.92
CA PRO A 140 5.52 14.90 4.55
C PRO A 140 6.71 15.24 3.66
N ARG A 141 7.14 16.51 3.68
CA ARG A 141 8.34 16.92 2.96
C ARG A 141 9.57 16.25 3.58
N ILE A 142 10.29 15.48 2.78
CA ILE A 142 11.50 14.77 3.20
C ILE A 142 12.65 15.25 2.30
N PRO A 143 13.73 15.84 2.85
CA PRO A 143 14.86 16.28 2.04
C PRO A 143 15.47 15.12 1.24
N GLY A 144 15.76 15.36 -0.04
CA GLY A 144 16.34 14.36 -0.94
C GLY A 144 15.33 13.41 -1.60
N LEU A 145 14.08 13.37 -1.13
CA LEU A 145 13.09 12.43 -1.66
C LEU A 145 12.69 12.78 -3.10
N ASP A 146 12.44 14.05 -3.39
CA ASP A 146 12.02 14.48 -4.73
C ASP A 146 13.12 14.20 -5.76
N GLU A 147 14.38 14.40 -5.40
CA GLU A 147 15.54 14.08 -6.24
C GLU A 147 15.65 12.57 -6.51
N VAL A 148 15.46 11.74 -5.50
CA VAL A 148 15.48 10.27 -5.63
C VAL A 148 14.32 9.76 -6.49
N LEU A 149 13.13 10.36 -6.34
CA LEU A 149 11.94 9.99 -7.13
C LEU A 149 12.02 10.45 -8.59
N ALA A 150 12.78 11.51 -8.87
CA ALA A 150 13.03 11.99 -10.23
C ALA A 150 14.13 11.20 -10.96
N ASP A 151 14.96 10.44 -10.24
CA ASP A 151 15.99 9.58 -10.84
C ASP A 151 15.41 8.23 -11.27
N GLU A 152 15.27 8.03 -12.58
CA GLU A 152 14.76 6.77 -13.17
C GLU A 152 15.66 5.55 -12.92
N SER A 153 16.90 5.74 -12.45
CA SER A 153 17.76 4.63 -12.03
C SER A 153 17.40 4.09 -10.64
N THR A 154 16.75 4.90 -9.80
CA THR A 154 16.22 4.48 -8.49
C THR A 154 15.11 3.46 -8.69
N GLN A 155 15.22 2.32 -8.02
CA GLN A 155 14.11 1.36 -7.96
C GLN A 155 13.16 1.71 -6.82
N VAL A 156 11.88 1.95 -7.13
CA VAL A 156 10.85 2.21 -6.11
C VAL A 156 10.03 0.95 -5.83
N ILE A 157 10.02 0.49 -4.58
CA ILE A 157 9.34 -0.74 -4.15
C ILE A 157 8.31 -0.41 -3.08
N ALA A 158 7.03 -0.62 -3.36
CA ALA A 158 5.97 -0.51 -2.37
C ALA A 158 5.84 -1.79 -1.54
N CYS A 159 5.74 -1.62 -0.22
CA CYS A 159 5.45 -2.67 0.74
C CYS A 159 3.94 -2.77 0.92
N ASP A 160 3.40 -3.93 0.56
CA ASP A 160 1.99 -4.32 0.55
C ASP A 160 1.08 -3.60 -0.45
N ILE A 161 1.09 -2.27 -0.42
CA ILE A 161 0.33 -1.36 -1.28
C ILE A 161 1.07 -0.01 -1.35
N PRO A 162 1.11 0.68 -2.51
CA PRO A 162 1.64 2.02 -2.56
C PRO A 162 0.86 2.94 -1.60
N SER A 163 1.58 3.67 -0.77
CA SER A 163 0.98 4.57 0.21
C SER A 163 0.19 5.66 -0.52
N GLY A 164 -1.07 5.83 -0.12
CA GLY A 164 -2.03 6.72 -0.77
C GLY A 164 -3.05 6.02 -1.68
N VAL A 165 -2.84 4.75 -2.03
CA VAL A 165 -3.81 3.94 -2.77
C VAL A 165 -4.83 3.31 -1.83
N ASP A 166 -6.11 3.45 -2.15
CA ASP A 166 -7.19 2.74 -1.47
C ASP A 166 -7.15 1.24 -1.78
N VAL A 167 -7.10 0.42 -0.72
CA VAL A 167 -6.90 -1.04 -0.81
C VAL A 167 -8.02 -1.80 -1.52
N GLU A 168 -9.23 -1.25 -1.56
CA GLU A 168 -10.40 -1.95 -2.12
C GLU A 168 -10.75 -1.47 -3.53
N THR A 169 -10.65 -0.17 -3.77
CA THR A 169 -11.11 0.51 -4.99
C THR A 169 -9.96 0.88 -5.92
N GLY A 170 -8.74 1.05 -5.39
CA GLY A 170 -7.59 1.57 -6.14
C GLY A 170 -7.70 3.06 -6.43
N ALA A 171 -8.59 3.79 -5.75
CA ALA A 171 -8.62 5.25 -5.84
C ALA A 171 -7.41 5.85 -5.14
N VAL A 172 -6.90 6.96 -5.67
CA VAL A 172 -5.89 7.79 -5.02
C VAL A 172 -6.55 9.13 -4.71
N ALA A 173 -6.46 9.55 -3.45
CA ALA A 173 -6.80 10.93 -3.08
C ALA A 173 -5.68 11.48 -2.20
N GLY A 174 -4.97 12.47 -2.74
CA GLY A 174 -3.73 12.98 -2.16
C GLY A 174 -2.50 12.48 -2.91
N ASP A 175 -1.40 12.38 -2.19
CA ASP A 175 -0.11 11.95 -2.74
C ASP A 175 -0.04 10.44 -2.88
N VAL A 176 0.72 10.00 -3.88
CA VAL A 176 1.08 8.60 -4.09
C VAL A 176 2.49 8.54 -4.65
N ILE A 177 3.27 7.56 -4.20
CA ILE A 177 4.54 7.22 -4.84
C ILE A 177 4.27 6.12 -5.86
N ASP A 178 4.53 6.38 -7.14
CA ASP A 178 4.49 5.35 -8.17
C ASP A 178 5.63 4.36 -7.98
N ALA A 179 5.28 3.09 -7.73
CA ALA A 179 6.23 2.02 -7.54
C ALA A 179 6.59 1.34 -8.88
N ASP A 180 7.85 0.93 -9.01
CA ASP A 180 8.27 -0.03 -10.04
C ASP A 180 7.72 -1.41 -9.73
N VAL A 181 7.67 -1.75 -8.44
CA VAL A 181 7.16 -3.02 -7.94
C VAL A 181 6.37 -2.81 -6.66
N THR A 182 5.22 -3.44 -6.54
CA THR A 182 4.54 -3.64 -5.26
C THR A 182 4.67 -5.08 -4.80
N VAL A 183 5.24 -5.29 -3.62
CA VAL A 183 5.31 -6.62 -2.98
C VAL A 183 4.15 -6.75 -2.01
N THR A 184 3.17 -7.58 -2.32
CA THR A 184 1.93 -7.74 -1.54
C THR A 184 1.86 -9.09 -0.85
N PHE A 185 1.29 -9.14 0.36
CA PHE A 185 1.38 -10.32 1.22
C PHE A 185 0.05 -11.05 1.38
N GLY A 186 0.09 -12.38 1.37
CA GLY A 186 -1.08 -13.25 1.61
C GLY A 186 -2.05 -13.35 0.43
N GLY A 187 -2.29 -12.26 -0.29
CA GLY A 187 -3.10 -12.22 -1.50
C GLY A 187 -3.07 -10.84 -2.14
N ILE A 188 -3.43 -10.79 -3.43
CA ILE A 188 -3.42 -9.56 -4.21
C ILE A 188 -4.64 -8.72 -3.86
N LYS A 189 -4.41 -7.53 -3.32
CA LYS A 189 -5.50 -6.61 -2.97
C LYS A 189 -6.09 -6.01 -4.23
N SER A 190 -7.40 -5.84 -4.22
CA SER A 190 -8.15 -5.34 -5.38
C SER A 190 -7.65 -3.97 -5.84
N GLY A 191 -7.31 -3.07 -4.92
CA GLY A 191 -6.79 -1.74 -5.24
C GLY A 191 -5.51 -1.74 -6.07
N LEU A 192 -4.72 -2.81 -6.03
CA LEU A 192 -3.51 -2.94 -6.87
C LEU A 192 -3.83 -3.21 -8.34
N ALA A 193 -5.04 -3.70 -8.65
CA ALA A 193 -5.43 -4.08 -10.01
C ALA A 193 -6.56 -3.21 -10.59
N LEU A 194 -7.06 -2.25 -9.79
CA LEU A 194 -8.17 -1.37 -10.12
C LEU A 194 -7.74 0.09 -10.08
N GLY A 195 -8.45 0.94 -10.84
CA GLY A 195 -8.29 2.39 -10.79
C GLY A 195 -6.86 2.88 -10.99
N GLU A 196 -6.54 4.00 -10.34
CA GLU A 196 -5.22 4.62 -10.34
C GLU A 196 -4.18 3.77 -9.61
N GLY A 197 -4.59 2.98 -8.62
CA GLY A 197 -3.75 2.02 -7.92
C GLY A 197 -3.10 1.00 -8.85
N SER A 198 -3.74 0.64 -9.97
CA SER A 198 -3.13 -0.24 -10.96
C SER A 198 -2.01 0.40 -11.80
N HIS A 199 -1.93 1.72 -11.82
CA HIS A 199 -0.83 2.47 -12.41
C HIS A 199 0.29 2.66 -11.38
N ALA A 200 -0.07 3.05 -10.15
CA ALA A 200 0.89 3.27 -9.07
C ALA A 200 1.57 1.99 -8.56
N ALA A 201 0.95 0.81 -8.74
CA ALA A 201 1.48 -0.44 -8.21
C ALA A 201 2.67 -1.02 -9.00
N GLY A 202 2.91 -0.57 -10.23
CA GLY A 202 3.93 -1.15 -11.10
C GLY A 202 3.73 -2.64 -11.37
N GLU A 203 4.80 -3.43 -11.30
CA GLU A 203 4.70 -4.89 -11.25
C GLU A 203 4.23 -5.36 -9.88
N ILE A 204 3.24 -6.25 -9.82
CA ILE A 204 2.73 -6.76 -8.54
C ILE A 204 3.34 -8.13 -8.27
N ARG A 205 3.99 -8.29 -7.13
CA ARG A 205 4.51 -9.58 -6.65
C ARG A 205 3.78 -10.02 -5.40
N ALA A 206 3.01 -11.10 -5.49
CA ALA A 206 2.37 -11.73 -4.35
C ALA A 206 3.35 -12.66 -3.63
N VAL A 207 3.50 -12.47 -2.32
CA VAL A 207 4.27 -13.32 -1.41
C VAL A 207 3.29 -14.12 -0.56
N ASP A 208 3.42 -15.44 -0.61
CA ASP A 208 2.68 -16.31 0.29
C ASP A 208 3.27 -16.25 1.71
N ILE A 209 2.47 -15.78 2.66
CA ILE A 209 2.83 -15.73 4.09
C ILE A 209 2.19 -16.86 4.90
N GLY A 210 1.49 -17.80 4.23
CA GLY A 210 0.83 -18.96 4.83
C GLY A 210 -0.65 -18.74 5.14
N LEU A 211 -1.35 -17.90 4.37
CA LEU A 211 -2.80 -17.68 4.53
C LEU A 211 -3.66 -18.68 3.74
N GLY A 212 -3.06 -19.58 2.94
CA GLY A 212 -3.79 -20.41 1.97
C GLY A 212 -5.01 -21.14 2.53
N ALA A 213 -4.92 -21.69 3.75
CA ALA A 213 -6.02 -22.43 4.38
C ALA A 213 -7.15 -21.52 4.92
N THR A 214 -6.88 -20.23 5.12
CA THR A 214 -7.82 -19.26 5.72
C THR A 214 -8.33 -18.22 4.72
N LEU A 215 -7.79 -18.20 3.50
CA LEU A 215 -8.26 -17.31 2.44
C LEU A 215 -9.69 -17.68 2.01
N PRO A 216 -10.64 -16.71 2.01
CA PRO A 216 -11.98 -16.94 1.51
C PRO A 216 -12.02 -16.97 -0.02
N THR A 217 -13.19 -17.21 -0.60
CA THR A 217 -13.43 -17.00 -2.04
C THR A 217 -13.01 -15.57 -2.44
N PRO A 218 -12.23 -15.39 -3.52
CA PRO A 218 -11.80 -14.06 -3.96
C PRO A 218 -13.00 -13.15 -4.22
N ALA A 219 -12.89 -11.87 -3.84
CA ALA A 219 -13.92 -10.89 -4.12
C ALA A 219 -14.06 -10.60 -5.62
N ARG A 220 -12.94 -10.68 -6.36
CA ARG A 220 -12.87 -10.43 -7.79
C ARG A 220 -11.86 -11.37 -8.45
N TRP A 221 -11.96 -11.50 -9.76
CA TRP A 221 -10.99 -12.21 -10.58
C TRP A 221 -10.48 -11.27 -11.66
N LEU A 222 -9.16 -11.12 -11.74
CA LEU A 222 -8.56 -10.46 -12.88
C LEU A 222 -8.33 -11.47 -13.99
N VAL A 223 -8.89 -11.18 -15.16
CA VAL A 223 -8.66 -11.95 -16.38
C VAL A 223 -7.29 -11.58 -16.91
N GLY A 224 -6.35 -12.52 -16.88
CA GLY A 224 -5.03 -12.33 -17.45
C GLY A 224 -5.05 -12.33 -18.98
N ARG A 225 -3.97 -11.85 -19.59
CA ARG A 225 -3.80 -11.93 -21.05
C ARG A 225 -3.62 -13.40 -21.45
N ARG A 226 -4.15 -13.76 -22.62
CA ARG A 226 -3.96 -15.08 -23.22
C ARG A 226 -2.45 -15.33 -23.36
N ALA A 227 -1.94 -16.39 -22.76
CA ALA A 227 -0.58 -16.84 -23.06
C ALA A 227 -0.51 -17.14 -24.56
N ALA A 228 0.46 -16.56 -25.26
CA ALA A 228 0.71 -16.93 -26.65
C ALA A 228 0.98 -18.45 -26.70
N ALA A 229 0.49 -19.12 -27.75
CA ALA A 229 0.71 -20.55 -27.94
C ALA A 229 2.24 -20.82 -28.02
N GLY A 230 2.81 -21.27 -26.91
CA GLY A 230 4.26 -21.38 -26.71
C GLY A 230 4.67 -21.57 -25.24
N ASP A 231 3.93 -20.98 -24.29
CA ASP A 231 4.24 -21.02 -22.85
C ASP A 231 3.57 -22.18 -22.09
N HIS A 232 3.51 -23.37 -22.70
CA HIS A 232 2.87 -24.56 -22.10
C HIS A 232 3.73 -25.32 -21.10
N ALA A 233 4.55 -24.64 -20.30
CA ALA A 233 5.26 -25.25 -19.17
C ALA A 233 4.44 -25.23 -17.85
N GLY A 234 3.23 -24.65 -17.82
CA GLY A 234 2.53 -24.43 -16.55
C GLY A 234 1.00 -24.46 -16.55
N CYS A 235 0.30 -24.78 -17.65
CA CYS A 235 -1.17 -24.98 -17.59
C CYS A 235 -1.47 -26.36 -16.99
N GLY A 236 -1.22 -26.49 -15.70
CA GLY A 236 -1.82 -27.52 -14.87
C GLY A 236 -3.31 -27.25 -14.82
N ARG A 237 -4.10 -28.10 -15.49
CA ARG A 237 -5.46 -28.40 -15.06
C ARG A 237 -5.39 -28.63 -13.54
N HIS A 238 -6.35 -28.14 -12.77
CA HIS A 238 -6.94 -28.75 -11.56
C HIS A 238 -7.82 -27.68 -10.89
N ALA A 239 -9.04 -27.55 -11.39
CA ALA A 239 -10.15 -27.10 -10.57
C ALA A 239 -10.67 -28.36 -9.84
N GLY A 240 -10.22 -28.55 -8.61
CA GLY A 240 -10.54 -29.65 -7.70
C GLY A 240 -9.98 -29.33 -6.31
N PRO A 241 -10.58 -29.85 -5.23
CA PRO A 241 -10.30 -29.39 -3.87
C PRO A 241 -8.81 -29.58 -3.53
N VAL A 242 -8.22 -28.53 -2.95
CA VAL A 242 -6.80 -28.45 -2.63
C VAL A 242 -6.52 -29.30 -1.39
N GLU A 243 -5.93 -30.49 -1.58
CA GLU A 243 -5.19 -31.15 -0.51
C GLU A 243 -3.82 -30.50 -0.31
N PRO A 244 -3.29 -30.46 0.92
CA PRO A 244 -2.09 -29.69 1.24
C PRO A 244 -0.84 -30.45 0.78
N ALA A 245 -0.26 -30.02 -0.35
CA ALA A 245 1.07 -30.46 -0.72
C ALA A 245 2.11 -29.80 0.20
N ALA A 246 2.69 -30.61 1.09
CA ALA A 246 3.86 -30.27 1.87
C ALA A 246 5.06 -30.03 0.93
N GLY A 247 5.59 -28.80 0.94
CA GLY A 247 6.81 -28.45 0.23
C GLY A 247 7.05 -26.94 0.24
N LEU A 248 8.08 -26.48 0.93
CA LEU A 248 8.52 -25.08 0.93
C LEU A 248 9.01 -24.68 -0.48
N GLY A 249 8.09 -24.18 -1.28
CA GLY A 249 8.36 -23.51 -2.55
C GLY A 249 7.27 -22.49 -2.80
N ALA A 250 7.38 -21.31 -2.19
CA ALA A 250 6.40 -20.24 -2.32
C ALA A 250 6.28 -19.84 -3.80
N ARG A 251 5.16 -20.19 -4.43
CA ARG A 251 4.84 -19.77 -5.80
C ARG A 251 4.46 -18.29 -5.75
N SER A 252 5.39 -17.39 -6.03
CA SER A 252 5.07 -15.97 -6.17
C SER A 252 4.30 -15.72 -7.45
N GLN A 253 3.14 -15.06 -7.35
CA GLN A 253 2.39 -14.61 -8.52
C GLN A 253 2.91 -13.23 -8.92
N VAL A 254 3.27 -13.05 -10.18
CA VAL A 254 3.73 -11.77 -10.73
C VAL A 254 2.70 -11.27 -11.74
N LEU A 255 2.17 -10.06 -11.53
CA LEU A 255 1.44 -9.34 -12.58
C LEU A 255 2.35 -8.31 -13.23
N PRO A 256 2.52 -8.36 -14.55
CA PRO A 256 3.34 -7.38 -15.26
C PRO A 256 2.70 -5.99 -15.16
N ARG A 257 3.56 -4.97 -15.14
CA ARG A 257 3.15 -3.56 -15.20
C ARG A 257 2.13 -3.36 -16.32
N ARG A 258 1.00 -2.73 -16.00
CA ARG A 258 0.09 -2.22 -17.03
C ARG A 258 0.74 -0.99 -17.65
N ALA A 259 0.61 -0.83 -18.97
CA ALA A 259 1.07 0.37 -19.64
C ALA A 259 0.46 1.58 -18.92
N ALA A 260 1.30 2.35 -18.23
CA ALA A 260 0.94 3.57 -17.54
C ALA A 260 1.48 4.74 -18.36
N CYS A 261 0.70 5.83 -18.44
CA CYS A 261 1.28 7.13 -18.81
C CYS A 261 2.29 7.50 -17.72
N ASP A 262 3.50 7.91 -18.10
CA ASP A 262 4.53 8.38 -17.16
C ASP A 262 3.94 9.45 -16.23
N ARG A 263 3.88 9.12 -14.94
CA ARG A 263 3.42 10.01 -13.86
C ARG A 263 4.35 9.98 -12.64
N ARG A 264 5.62 9.57 -12.80
CA ARG A 264 6.59 9.84 -11.73
C ARG A 264 6.62 11.36 -11.50
N LEU A 265 6.36 11.74 -10.26
CA LEU A 265 5.84 13.04 -9.85
C LEU A 265 6.59 14.22 -10.48
N GLY A 266 5.99 14.82 -11.51
CA GLY A 266 6.13 16.24 -11.77
C GLY A 266 5.07 16.96 -10.96
N ALA A 267 5.46 17.56 -9.83
CA ALA A 267 4.56 18.38 -9.02
C ALA A 267 4.02 19.57 -9.85
N VAL A 268 2.82 19.42 -10.41
CA VAL A 268 2.07 20.54 -10.96
C VAL A 268 1.10 21.01 -9.89
N PRO A 269 1.19 22.27 -9.39
CA PRO A 269 0.18 22.79 -8.50
C PRO A 269 -1.14 22.90 -9.26
N ARG A 270 -2.16 22.14 -8.84
CA ARG A 270 -3.52 22.30 -9.36
C ARG A 270 -4.16 23.55 -8.74
N GLY A 271 -3.87 24.70 -9.33
CA GLY A 271 -4.75 25.86 -9.29
C GLY A 271 -6.00 25.59 -10.14
N GLY A 272 -7.18 25.94 -9.61
CA GLY A 272 -8.46 25.63 -10.24
C GLY A 272 -8.72 26.41 -11.53
N ALA A 273 -9.33 25.75 -12.50
CA ALA A 273 -10.40 26.26 -13.34
C ALA A 273 -10.98 25.07 -14.11
N ALA A 274 -12.30 24.99 -14.12
CA ALA A 274 -13.04 24.07 -14.98
C ALA A 274 -12.76 24.41 -16.44
N ASP A 275 -12.53 23.40 -17.27
CA ASP A 275 -13.01 23.49 -18.65
C ASP A 275 -13.51 22.15 -19.16
N ARG A 276 -14.60 22.24 -19.90
CA ARG A 276 -15.33 21.12 -20.49
C ARG A 276 -14.69 20.76 -21.82
N ASP A 277 -14.79 19.48 -22.16
CA ASP A 277 -15.26 18.96 -23.45
C ASP A 277 -14.38 17.85 -24.06
N SER A 278 -15.06 16.99 -24.82
CA SER A 278 -14.67 15.76 -25.53
C SER A 278 -14.50 14.51 -24.66
N GLY A 279 -15.27 13.42 -24.80
CA GLY A 279 -16.16 12.96 -25.87
C GLY A 279 -15.85 11.48 -26.13
N GLY A 280 -16.66 10.56 -25.60
CA GLY A 280 -16.41 9.11 -25.67
C GLY A 280 -17.67 8.28 -25.36
N ASP A 281 -18.51 8.18 -26.38
CA ASP A 281 -19.82 7.51 -26.53
C ASP A 281 -20.09 6.24 -25.68
N LEU A 282 -21.04 6.34 -24.74
CA LEU A 282 -21.76 5.20 -24.15
C LEU A 282 -23.20 5.19 -24.70
N ARG A 283 -23.43 4.32 -25.68
CA ARG A 283 -24.75 4.11 -26.28
C ARG A 283 -25.76 3.58 -25.25
N ARG A 284 -26.73 4.41 -24.86
CA ARG A 284 -28.01 3.95 -24.28
C ARG A 284 -29.01 3.75 -25.42
N ARG A 285 -29.66 2.58 -25.46
CA ARG A 285 -30.77 2.31 -26.39
C ARG A 285 -31.99 3.14 -25.99
N HIS A 286 -32.55 3.82 -26.98
CA HIS A 286 -33.79 4.57 -26.93
C HIS A 286 -35.01 3.65 -26.75
N GLY A 287 -35.96 4.10 -25.93
CA GLY A 287 -37.38 3.83 -26.03
C GLY A 287 -38.12 5.15 -25.77
N HIS A 288 -38.89 5.61 -26.75
CA HIS A 288 -39.66 6.86 -26.82
C HIS A 288 -41.13 6.46 -27.13
N PRO A 289 -42.13 7.37 -27.15
CA PRO A 289 -42.53 8.42 -26.21
C PRO A 289 -44.07 8.43 -25.94
N ALA A 290 -44.57 9.30 -25.06
CA ALA A 290 -45.77 10.14 -25.26
C ALA A 290 -46.03 11.04 -24.03
N GLY A 291 -46.09 12.37 -24.22
CA GLY A 291 -46.56 13.37 -23.23
C GLY A 291 -48.07 13.63 -23.38
N PRO A 292 -48.59 14.86 -23.13
CA PRO A 292 -48.10 15.99 -22.31
C PRO A 292 -49.20 16.60 -21.40
N GLY A 293 -48.88 17.61 -20.57
CA GLY A 293 -49.91 18.55 -20.07
C GLY A 293 -49.55 19.43 -18.86
N GLY A 294 -49.43 20.74 -19.09
CA GLY A 294 -49.90 21.81 -18.20
C GLY A 294 -48.96 22.39 -17.13
N GLY A 295 -48.45 23.61 -17.34
CA GLY A 295 -47.99 24.52 -16.25
C GLY A 295 -49.12 25.44 -15.76
N PRO A 296 -48.85 26.65 -15.23
CA PRO A 296 -47.86 27.05 -14.21
C PRO A 296 -48.53 27.83 -13.04
N GLY A 297 -47.79 28.09 -11.95
CA GLY A 297 -48.22 29.00 -10.88
C GLY A 297 -47.04 29.48 -10.03
N THR A 298 -46.79 30.79 -10.06
CA THR A 298 -45.72 31.54 -9.36
C THR A 298 -46.24 32.12 -8.02
N PRO A 299 -45.53 33.03 -7.31
CA PRO A 299 -44.82 32.72 -6.06
C PRO A 299 -45.28 33.59 -4.87
N GLU A 300 -44.85 33.30 -3.64
CA GLU A 300 -44.92 34.29 -2.56
C GLU A 300 -43.64 34.36 -1.71
N HIS A 301 -43.33 35.62 -1.39
CA HIS A 301 -42.23 36.18 -0.65
C HIS A 301 -42.36 36.01 0.87
N HIS A 302 -41.21 36.21 1.55
CA HIS A 302 -40.96 36.91 2.83
C HIS A 302 -40.10 36.06 3.76
N ASP A 303 -39.22 36.58 4.60
CA ASP A 303 -38.35 37.76 4.64
C ASP A 303 -37.43 37.51 5.86
N ALA A 304 -36.35 38.27 5.91
CA ALA A 304 -35.19 38.20 6.79
C ALA A 304 -35.39 38.40 8.31
N GLY A 305 -34.29 38.14 9.05
CA GLY A 305 -33.99 38.64 10.40
C GLY A 305 -33.70 37.48 11.36
N GLY A 306 -32.53 37.30 11.96
CA GLY A 306 -31.50 38.24 12.43
C GLY A 306 -31.24 37.93 13.91
N GLY A 307 -29.99 37.94 14.37
CA GLY A 307 -29.71 37.91 15.81
C GLY A 307 -28.48 37.14 16.26
N ASP A 308 -27.37 37.87 16.29
CA ASP A 308 -26.08 37.60 16.92
C ASP A 308 -26.18 37.51 18.47
N HIS A 309 -25.30 36.76 19.15
CA HIS A 309 -24.77 37.11 20.48
C HIS A 309 -23.63 36.17 20.97
N LEU A 310 -22.41 36.73 20.97
CA LEU A 310 -21.27 36.40 21.82
C LEU A 310 -21.50 36.85 23.29
N ARG A 311 -21.00 36.09 24.28
CA ARG A 311 -20.16 36.54 25.43
C ARG A 311 -19.87 35.45 26.48
N GLU A 312 -18.62 34.98 26.44
CA GLU A 312 -17.58 34.94 27.50
C GLU A 312 -17.91 35.13 29.01
N VAL A 313 -17.27 34.32 29.89
CA VAL A 313 -16.23 34.69 30.91
C VAL A 313 -16.16 33.72 32.13
N HIS A 314 -14.93 33.29 32.42
CA HIS A 314 -14.29 32.70 33.63
C HIS A 314 -14.90 32.83 35.05
N ARG A 315 -14.65 31.82 35.93
CA ARG A 315 -13.59 31.80 37.01
C ARG A 315 -13.72 30.69 38.08
N ARG A 316 -12.52 30.18 38.49
CA ARG A 316 -12.00 29.81 39.85
C ARG A 316 -12.64 28.61 40.59
N ALA A 317 -11.90 27.58 41.05
CA ALA A 317 -10.71 27.45 41.93
C ALA A 317 -11.06 27.25 43.43
N GLY A 318 -10.41 26.24 44.05
CA GLY A 318 -10.35 25.94 45.50
C GLY A 318 -10.25 24.41 45.72
N ALA A 319 -9.13 23.76 46.08
CA ALA A 319 -8.21 23.85 47.23
C ALA A 319 -8.63 23.00 48.46
N GLY A 320 -7.66 22.27 49.04
CA GLY A 320 -7.72 21.45 50.26
C GLY A 320 -7.09 20.07 50.00
N ASP A 321 -5.77 19.84 50.15
CA ASP A 321 -4.88 19.87 51.32
C ASP A 321 -5.12 18.74 52.33
N GLY A 322 -4.04 18.05 52.74
CA GLY A 322 -4.03 17.16 53.90
C GLY A 322 -3.25 15.84 53.78
N GLY A 323 -2.03 15.83 54.34
CA GLY A 323 -1.59 14.75 55.22
C GLY A 323 -0.57 13.74 54.68
N GLY A 324 0.70 13.92 55.04
CA GLY A 324 1.78 12.99 54.73
C GLY A 324 1.96 11.84 55.73
N HIS A 325 2.69 10.80 55.31
CA HIS A 325 3.57 10.03 56.18
C HIS A 325 4.60 9.25 55.35
N ARG A 326 5.89 9.50 55.60
CA ARG A 326 6.97 8.53 55.35
C ARG A 326 7.25 7.79 56.66
N PRO A 327 7.81 6.57 56.59
CA PRO A 327 9.16 6.46 57.13
C PRO A 327 10.11 5.64 56.24
N ARG A 328 11.38 5.79 56.59
CA ARG A 328 12.62 5.32 55.95
C ARG A 328 12.93 3.86 56.27
N HIS A 329 13.71 3.23 55.39
CA HIS A 329 14.95 2.47 55.63
C HIS A 329 15.04 1.15 54.85
N LEU A 330 15.99 1.13 53.91
CA LEU A 330 16.80 -0.01 53.46
C LEU A 330 17.64 -0.53 54.64
N PRO A 331 18.16 -1.78 54.64
CA PRO A 331 18.71 -2.52 53.50
C PRO A 331 17.85 -3.67 52.96
#